data_AF-A0A496U067-F1
#
_entry.id   AF-A0A496U067-F1
#
_cell.length_a   1.000
_cell.length_b   1.000
_cell.length_c   1.000
_cell.angle_alpha   90.00
_cell.angle_beta   90.00
_cell.angle_gamma   90.00
#
_symmetry.space_group_name_H-M   'P 1'
#
loop_
_entity.id
_entity.type
_entity.pdbx_description
1 polymer ?
#
loop_
_entity_poly.entity_id
_entity_poly.type
_entity_poly.pdbx_seq_one_letter_code
_entity_poly.pdbx_strand_id
1 'polypeptide(L)'
;YLFGLSYNLPWDLNDLQKPSFVLATLTFDTLSVGTSSLEIVNPDPPIYVSRLSDELGNALGFERESGSVSPVPEPATFILIGFGLGGIGILRRKKVF
;
A
#
# COMPACT_ATOMS: atom_id res chain seq x y z
N TYR A 1 -33.96 -4.45 5.54
CA TYR A 1 -33.00 -3.40 5.96
C TYR A 1 -31.65 -3.76 5.38
N LEU A 2 -31.28 -3.13 4.26
CA LEU A 2 -30.22 -3.66 3.39
C LEU A 2 -28.82 -3.13 3.74
N PHE A 3 -28.67 -2.06 4.52
CA PHE A 3 -27.35 -1.57 4.98
C PHE A 3 -27.48 -0.94 6.38
N GLY A 4 -26.57 -1.29 7.29
CA GLY A 4 -26.45 -0.63 8.60
C GLY A 4 -25.74 0.70 8.43
N LEU A 5 -26.46 1.80 8.67
CA LEU A 5 -25.91 3.16 8.72
C LEU A 5 -25.13 3.29 10.03
N SER A 6 -23.86 2.89 10.03
CA SER A 6 -22.95 2.93 11.19
C SER A 6 -23.41 2.07 12.39
N TYR A 7 -22.45 1.60 13.20
CA TYR A 7 -22.74 0.96 14.49
C TYR A 7 -22.74 1.94 15.66
N ASN A 8 -22.33 3.20 15.42
CA ASN A 8 -22.21 4.24 16.43
C ASN A 8 -23.23 5.36 16.20
N LEU A 9 -23.59 6.05 17.27
CA LEU A 9 -24.48 7.20 17.19
C LEU A 9 -23.75 8.40 16.55
N PRO A 10 -24.49 9.35 15.96
CA PRO A 10 -23.94 10.56 15.36
C PRO A 10 -22.90 11.32 16.18
N TRP A 11 -23.25 11.57 17.44
CA TRP A 11 -22.41 12.29 18.38
C TRP A 11 -21.15 11.49 18.72
N ASP A 12 -21.25 10.18 18.85
CA ASP A 12 -20.09 9.32 19.07
C ASP A 12 -19.13 9.37 17.87
N LEU A 13 -19.66 9.42 16.64
CA LEU A 13 -18.81 9.55 15.44
C LEU A 13 -18.08 10.91 15.44
N ASN A 14 -18.78 12.00 15.73
CA ASN A 14 -18.19 13.35 15.79
C ASN A 14 -17.19 13.51 16.92
N ASP A 15 -17.43 12.89 18.08
CA ASP A 15 -16.58 13.03 19.27
C ASP A 15 -15.38 12.08 19.26
N LEU A 16 -15.53 10.88 18.67
CA LEU A 16 -14.49 9.83 18.70
C LEU A 16 -13.64 9.78 17.42
N GLN A 17 -14.16 10.27 16.30
CA GLN A 17 -13.40 10.30 15.05
C GLN A 17 -12.52 11.54 15.00
N LYS A 18 -11.21 11.33 15.03
CA LYS A 18 -10.24 12.42 14.84
C LYS A 18 -10.45 13.08 13.46
N PRO A 19 -10.19 14.39 13.32
CA PRO A 19 -10.33 15.10 12.05
C PRO A 19 -9.40 14.56 10.96
N SER A 20 -8.32 13.86 11.35
CA SER A 20 -7.48 13.07 10.45
C SER A 20 -7.09 11.78 11.16
N PHE A 21 -7.20 10.67 10.44
CA PHE A 21 -6.86 9.33 10.95
C PHE A 21 -6.51 8.39 9.80
N VAL A 22 -5.80 7.31 10.14
CA VAL A 22 -5.55 6.22 9.20
C VAL A 22 -6.79 5.33 9.16
N LEU A 23 -7.45 5.28 8.00
CA LEU A 23 -8.65 4.46 7.82
C LEU A 23 -8.31 2.95 7.78
N ALA A 24 -7.28 2.59 7.03
CA ALA A 24 -6.81 1.21 6.89
C ALA A 24 -5.32 1.17 6.57
N THR A 25 -4.67 0.07 6.96
CA THR A 25 -3.30 -0.26 6.51
C THR A 25 -3.38 -1.49 5.62
N LEU A 26 -2.90 -1.35 4.39
CA LEU A 26 -2.83 -2.44 3.42
C LEU A 26 -1.39 -2.94 3.34
N THR A 27 -1.20 -4.26 3.42
CA THR A 27 0.11 -4.91 3.25
C THR A 27 0.05 -5.79 2.02
N PHE A 28 1.08 -5.72 1.18
CA PHE A 28 1.15 -6.47 -0.08
C PHE A 28 2.45 -7.28 -0.13
N ASP A 29 2.33 -8.54 -0.54
CA ASP A 29 3.47 -9.36 -0.94
C ASP A 29 3.67 -9.20 -2.45
N THR A 30 4.83 -8.68 -2.86
CA THR A 30 5.11 -8.41 -4.28
C THR A 30 5.70 -9.65 -4.95
N LEU A 31 5.11 -10.05 -6.09
CA LEU A 31 5.55 -11.25 -6.84
C LEU A 31 6.75 -10.99 -7.77
N SER A 32 6.94 -9.75 -8.21
CA SER A 32 7.98 -9.39 -9.17
C SER A 32 8.39 -7.92 -9.03
N VAL A 33 9.53 -7.60 -9.66
CA VAL A 33 10.01 -6.22 -9.80
C VAL A 33 9.06 -5.44 -10.70
N GLY A 34 8.68 -4.24 -10.29
CA GLY A 34 7.77 -3.39 -11.06
C GLY A 34 7.10 -2.32 -10.20
N THR A 35 6.12 -1.63 -10.76
CA THR A 35 5.24 -0.72 -10.01
C THR A 35 3.81 -1.12 -10.28
N SER A 36 3.05 -1.37 -9.21
CA SER A 36 1.62 -1.67 -9.28
C SER A 36 0.83 -0.42 -8.89
N SER A 37 -0.16 -0.06 -9.73
CA SER A 37 -1.07 1.04 -9.44
C SER A 37 -2.02 0.68 -8.30
N LEU A 38 -2.21 1.58 -7.34
CA LEU A 38 -3.23 1.48 -6.30
C LEU A 38 -4.25 2.60 -6.50
N GLU A 39 -5.37 2.26 -7.11
CA GLU A 39 -6.39 3.22 -7.52
C GLU A 39 -7.69 3.04 -6.72
N ILE A 40 -8.29 4.17 -6.33
CA ILE A 40 -9.65 4.22 -5.80
C ILE A 40 -10.61 4.36 -6.98
N VAL A 41 -11.11 3.23 -7.47
CA VAL A 41 -11.99 3.19 -8.65
C VAL A 41 -13.44 3.43 -8.24
N ASN A 42 -14.11 4.38 -8.91
CA ASN A 42 -15.57 4.43 -8.90
C ASN A 42 -16.08 3.40 -9.92
N PRO A 43 -16.86 2.39 -9.51
CA PRO A 43 -17.45 1.46 -10.47
C PRO A 43 -18.39 2.20 -11.43
N ASP A 44 -18.30 1.87 -12.72
CA ASP A 44 -19.28 2.24 -13.76
C ASP A 44 -19.92 0.95 -14.31
N PRO A 45 -21.22 0.69 -14.08
CA PRO A 45 -22.20 1.58 -13.47
C PRO A 45 -21.97 1.80 -11.96
N PRO A 46 -22.39 2.95 -11.42
CA PRO A 46 -22.22 3.28 -10.01
C PRO A 46 -22.92 2.25 -9.13
N ILE A 47 -22.13 1.44 -8.44
CA ILE A 47 -22.62 0.54 -7.41
C ILE A 47 -23.12 1.38 -6.23
N TYR A 48 -24.42 1.30 -5.93
CA TYR A 48 -25.09 2.05 -4.86
C TYR A 48 -24.52 1.79 -3.45
N VAL A 49 -23.66 0.77 -3.27
CA VAL A 49 -23.05 0.41 -1.98
C VAL A 49 -21.66 0.99 -1.73
N SER A 50 -21.03 1.62 -2.73
CA SER A 50 -19.63 2.09 -2.62
C SER A 50 -19.51 3.59 -2.33
N ARG A 51 -20.58 4.24 -1.86
CA ARG A 51 -20.55 5.66 -1.53
C ARG A 51 -20.19 5.83 -0.06
N LEU A 52 -19.17 6.63 0.22
CA LEU A 52 -19.00 7.20 1.56
C LEU A 52 -20.28 7.97 1.86
N SER A 53 -20.91 7.66 2.99
CA SER A 53 -22.15 8.31 3.42
C SER A 53 -22.03 8.76 4.87
N ASP A 54 -22.80 9.78 5.23
CA ASP A 54 -22.99 10.13 6.63
C ASP A 54 -23.96 9.15 7.32
N GLU A 55 -24.19 9.39 8.61
CA GLU A 55 -25.12 8.64 9.46
C GLU A 55 -26.59 8.68 8.98
N LEU A 56 -26.96 9.70 8.22
CA LEU A 56 -28.30 9.91 7.67
C LEU A 56 -28.44 9.27 6.29
N GLY A 57 -27.36 8.69 5.76
CA GLY A 57 -27.31 8.09 4.42
C GLY A 57 -27.10 9.11 3.30
N ASN A 58 -26.77 10.36 3.60
CA ASN A 58 -26.40 11.34 2.58
C ASN A 58 -25.00 11.01 2.05
N ALA A 59 -24.82 11.15 0.73
CA ALA A 59 -23.53 10.91 0.10
C ALA A 59 -22.51 11.99 0.49
N LEU A 60 -21.33 11.56 0.92
CA LEU A 60 -20.20 12.43 1.20
C LEU A 60 -19.32 12.56 -0.04
N GLY A 61 -18.93 13.80 -0.36
CA GLY A 61 -17.87 14.07 -1.31
C GLY A 61 -16.51 13.71 -0.72
N PHE A 62 -15.63 13.16 -1.54
CA PHE A 62 -14.24 12.94 -1.15
C PHE A 62 -13.33 13.19 -2.34
N GLU A 63 -12.18 13.79 -2.05
CA GLU A 63 -11.08 13.87 -2.98
C GLU A 63 -10.32 12.54 -2.97
N ARG A 64 -9.97 12.04 -4.15
CA ARG A 64 -9.23 10.78 -4.31
C ARG A 64 -7.79 11.10 -4.64
N GLU A 65 -6.89 10.56 -3.85
CA GLU A 65 -5.47 10.51 -4.18
C GLU A 65 -5.10 9.04 -4.38
N SER A 66 -4.74 8.68 -5.61
CA SER A 66 -4.26 7.34 -5.94
C SER A 66 -2.77 7.22 -5.62
N GLY A 67 -2.35 6.02 -5.23
CA GLY A 67 -0.97 5.73 -4.87
C GLY A 67 -0.34 4.67 -5.78
N SER A 68 0.88 4.27 -5.44
CA SER A 68 1.55 3.15 -6.09
C SER A 68 2.32 2.31 -5.09
N VAL A 69 2.49 1.03 -5.41
CA VAL A 69 3.31 0.09 -4.64
C VAL A 69 4.45 -0.36 -5.52
N SER A 70 5.69 -0.18 -5.05
CA SER A 70 6.89 -0.68 -5.70
C SER A 70 7.69 -1.55 -4.73
N PRO A 71 8.20 -2.72 -5.16
CA PRO A 71 9.13 -3.50 -4.36
C PRO A 71 10.36 -2.67 -3.99
N VAL A 72 10.89 -2.88 -2.79
CA VAL A 72 12.15 -2.27 -2.38
C VAL A 72 13.27 -2.92 -3.20
N PRO A 73 14.13 -2.14 -3.88
CA PRO A 73 15.26 -2.71 -4.60
C PRO A 73 16.13 -3.56 -3.68
N GLU A 74 16.51 -4.76 -4.13
CA GLU A 74 17.45 -5.57 -3.37
C GLU A 74 18.77 -4.81 -3.20
N PRO A 75 19.43 -4.92 -2.03
CA PRO A 75 20.79 -4.40 -1.86
C PRO A 75 21.71 -4.94 -2.95
N ALA A 76 22.84 -4.28 -3.21
CA ALA A 76 23.83 -4.67 -4.23
C ALA A 76 24.57 -6.00 -3.90
N THR A 77 23.83 -7.05 -3.54
CA THR A 77 24.27 -8.39 -3.18
C THR A 77 25.03 -9.04 -4.32
N PHE A 78 24.58 -8.91 -5.57
CA PHE A 78 25.31 -9.43 -6.73
C PHE A 78 26.69 -8.78 -6.90
N ILE A 79 26.79 -7.47 -6.65
CA ILE A 79 28.06 -6.74 -6.68
C ILE A 79 28.96 -7.22 -5.54
N LEU A 80 28.41 -7.36 -4.33
CA LEU A 80 29.14 -7.87 -3.17
C LEU A 80 29.65 -9.30 -3.38
N ILE A 81 28.82 -10.18 -3.93
CA ILE A 81 29.18 -11.56 -4.27
C ILE A 81 30.25 -11.57 -5.36
N GLY A 82 30.09 -10.76 -6.41
CA GLY A 82 31.06 -10.61 -7.49
C GLY A 82 32.43 -10.14 -7.01
N PHE A 83 32.47 -9.09 -6.17
CA PHE A 83 33.71 -8.62 -5.56
C PHE A 83 34.29 -9.62 -4.54
N GLY A 84 33.45 -10.30 -3.77
CA GLY A 84 33.87 -11.32 -2.82
C GLY A 84 34.56 -12.49 -3.53
N LEU A 85 33.91 -13.08 -4.53
CA LEU A 85 34.45 -14.19 -5.31
C LEU A 85 35.64 -13.76 -6.18
N GLY A 86 35.57 -12.59 -6.82
CA GLY A 86 36.66 -12.02 -7.61
C GLY A 86 37.90 -11.75 -6.75
N GLY A 87 37.72 -11.15 -5.57
CA GLY A 87 38.78 -10.90 -4.61
C GLY A 87 39.45 -12.19 -4.12
N ILE A 88 38.67 -13.22 -3.78
CA ILE A 88 39.19 -14.54 -3.39
C ILE A 88 39.98 -15.19 -4.55
N GLY A 89 39.47 -15.11 -5.78
CA GLY A 89 40.15 -15.63 -6.97
C GLY A 89 41.51 -14.97 -7.23
N ILE A 90 41.59 -13.64 -7.08
CA ILE A 90 42.84 -12.87 -7.21
C ILE A 90 43.83 -13.25 -6.10
N LEU A 91 43.36 -13.34 -4.85
CA LEU A 91 44.20 -13.73 -3.70
C LEU A 91 44.76 -15.15 -3.84
N ARG A 92 43.98 -16.08 -4.39
CA ARG A 92 44.42 -17.46 -4.61
C ARG A 92 45.48 -17.58 -5.70
N ARG A 93 45.40 -16.77 -6.76
CA ARG A 93 46.44 -16.72 -7.82
C ARG A 93 47.77 -16.17 -7.32
N LYS A 94 47.75 -15.26 -6.34
CA LYS A 94 48.98 -14.69 -5.73
C LYS A 94 49.74 -15.66 -4.81
N LYS A 95 49.13 -16.78 -4.38
CA LYS A 95 49.78 -17.79 -3.51
C LYS A 95 50.44 -18.95 -4.26
N VAL A 96 50.24 -19.05 -5.58
CA VAL A 96 50.76 -20.16 -6.41
C VAL A 96 52.03 -19.77 -7.18
N PHE A 97 52.49 -18.52 -7.03
CA PHE A 97 53.78 -18.04 -7.53
C PHE A 97 54.70 -17.72 -6.35
#